data_AF-A0A0E9LS61-F1
#
_entry.id   AF-A0A0E9LS61-F1
#
_cell.length_a   1.000
_cell.length_b   1.000
_cell.length_c   1.000
_cell.angle_alpha   90.00
_cell.angle_beta   90.00
_cell.angle_gamma   90.00
#
_symmetry.space_group_name_H-M   'P 1'
#
loop_
_entity.id
_entity.type
_entity.pdbx_description
1 polymer ?
#
loop_
_entity_poly.entity_id
_entity_poly.type
_entity_poly.pdbx_seq_one_letter_code
_entity_poly.pdbx_strand_id
1 'polypeptide(L)'
;MNGEVTVDQLPAPDVSGITITSTSAYCDSETGATVSLSSSEDGITYVIYDALDAEVASVLGDGSSELAFDTLVPEGTYTIQAMRNGGNCEVSLATGFTVETVESPLVPEFAPELTYCKNSAEVSISNVQAGITYYLLDEGVSLAYPIDPELDPGVTGDEGSTITWDLSDEGLGEFMLSVLAENAEGCTVESPAFSVTIGEDVNDAFLLSVGDYEPEYCSSDGGVSLSIADLQSEVDYYLYRDNRPFDYLSGDEYGDEAMTFERRLVAGYDYVIRAIHSTSDCVVVSDTIRPVLNPAPHDANAMDFVNNEDGTLSIENPVADATYTLYHNANNELTVIEPAILHDGTNLLHGR
;
A
#
# COMPACT_ATOMS: atom_id res chain seq x y z
N MET A 1 88.51 37.33 -10.17
CA MET A 1 87.33 36.61 -10.68
C MET A 1 86.18 37.59 -10.61
N ASN A 2 85.79 38.16 -11.75
CA ASN A 2 84.61 39.03 -11.83
C ASN A 2 83.49 38.14 -12.37
N GLY A 3 82.74 37.52 -11.47
CA GLY A 3 81.54 36.78 -11.85
C GLY A 3 80.45 37.79 -12.22
N GLU A 4 79.93 37.68 -13.43
CA GLU A 4 78.71 38.38 -13.83
C GLU A 4 77.53 37.58 -13.31
N VAL A 5 76.67 38.24 -12.52
CA VAL A 5 75.41 37.69 -12.06
C VAL A 5 74.32 38.33 -12.92
N THR A 6 73.65 37.51 -13.72
CA THR A 6 72.45 37.93 -14.44
C THR A 6 71.23 37.72 -13.54
N VAL A 7 70.48 38.79 -13.30
CA VAL A 7 69.21 38.74 -12.57
C VAL A 7 68.11 38.99 -13.59
N ASP A 8 67.31 37.96 -13.86
CA ASP A 8 66.15 38.07 -14.73
C ASP A 8 64.90 38.35 -13.89
N GLN A 9 64.25 39.48 -14.16
CA GLN A 9 62.97 39.83 -13.54
C GLN A 9 61.83 39.22 -14.36
N LEU A 10 61.10 38.29 -13.76
CA LEU A 10 59.89 37.73 -14.37
C LEU A 10 58.67 38.61 -14.04
N PRO A 11 57.66 38.69 -14.92
CA PRO A 11 56.41 39.39 -14.60
C PRO A 11 55.65 38.65 -13.49
N ALA A 12 54.81 39.38 -12.76
CA ALA A 12 53.85 38.77 -11.84
C ALA A 12 52.80 37.96 -12.61
N PRO A 13 52.17 36.94 -12.00
CA PRO A 13 51.04 36.23 -12.59
C PRO A 13 49.93 37.20 -13.05
N ASP A 14 49.39 37.00 -14.26
CA ASP A 14 48.24 37.78 -14.73
C ASP A 14 46.93 37.12 -14.29
N VAL A 15 46.21 37.77 -13.37
CA VAL A 15 44.93 37.29 -12.83
C VAL A 15 43.72 38.05 -13.38
N SER A 16 43.92 39.01 -14.29
CA SER A 16 42.88 39.95 -14.71
C SER A 16 41.74 39.32 -15.54
N GLY A 17 41.97 38.13 -16.11
CA GLY A 17 41.00 37.38 -16.91
C GLY A 17 40.50 36.08 -16.27
N ILE A 18 40.92 35.77 -15.04
CA ILE A 18 40.57 34.50 -14.39
C ILE A 18 39.19 34.63 -13.73
N THR A 19 38.29 33.69 -14.04
CA THR A 19 37.03 33.52 -13.32
C THR A 19 37.03 32.19 -12.58
N ILE A 20 36.44 32.18 -11.39
CA ILE A 20 36.25 30.98 -10.58
C ILE A 20 34.86 30.43 -10.89
N THR A 21 34.79 29.14 -11.21
CA THR A 21 33.55 28.38 -11.28
C THR A 21 33.60 27.35 -10.17
N SER A 22 32.60 27.34 -9.29
CA SER A 22 32.47 26.32 -8.25
C SER A 22 31.02 25.89 -8.14
N THR A 23 30.79 24.65 -7.71
CA THR A 23 29.47 24.29 -7.20
C THR A 23 29.24 25.11 -5.92
N SER A 24 28.17 25.91 -5.88
CA SER A 24 27.90 26.80 -4.74
C SER A 24 27.51 26.04 -3.48
N ALA A 25 26.89 24.87 -3.64
CA ALA A 25 26.51 24.00 -2.55
C ALA A 25 26.62 22.52 -2.95
N TYR A 26 26.86 21.65 -1.99
CA TYR A 26 26.92 20.20 -2.18
C TYR A 26 26.16 19.49 -1.05
N CYS A 27 25.74 18.25 -1.28
CA CYS A 27 24.96 17.52 -0.28
C CYS A 27 25.87 17.07 0.86
N ASP A 28 25.40 17.09 2.11
CA ASP A 28 26.16 16.68 3.29
C ASP A 28 26.63 15.20 3.26
N SER A 29 26.03 14.39 2.40
CA SER A 29 26.45 13.02 2.05
C SER A 29 27.67 12.97 1.12
N GLU A 30 28.00 14.07 0.44
CA GLU A 30 29.18 14.25 -0.38
C GLU A 30 30.34 14.89 0.41
N THR A 31 31.53 14.98 -0.21
CA THR A 31 32.76 15.39 0.51
C THR A 31 33.21 16.82 0.22
N GLY A 32 32.63 17.50 -0.77
CA GLY A 32 32.99 18.87 -1.13
C GLY A 32 32.53 19.28 -2.52
N ALA A 33 32.65 20.58 -2.82
CA ALA A 33 32.38 21.15 -4.13
C ALA A 33 33.55 21.00 -5.10
N THR A 34 33.24 20.87 -6.39
CA THR A 34 34.23 21.00 -7.46
C THR A 34 34.53 22.47 -7.72
N VAL A 35 35.78 22.78 -8.03
CA VAL A 35 36.24 24.14 -8.34
C VAL A 35 37.08 24.11 -9.61
N SER A 36 36.82 25.02 -10.53
CA SER A 36 37.61 25.25 -11.74
C SER A 36 37.88 26.73 -11.97
N LEU A 37 38.96 27.00 -12.70
CA LEU A 37 39.42 28.32 -13.11
C LEU A 37 39.34 28.45 -14.61
N SER A 38 38.96 29.63 -15.11
CA SER A 38 39.12 29.95 -16.52
C SER A 38 40.45 30.66 -16.80
N SER A 39 40.96 30.50 -18.02
CA SER A 39 42.14 31.22 -18.53
C SER A 39 43.40 31.07 -17.65
N SER A 40 43.78 29.82 -17.32
CA SER A 40 44.98 29.57 -16.51
C SER A 40 46.25 29.96 -17.28
N GLU A 41 47.30 30.39 -16.57
CA GLU A 41 48.61 30.70 -17.15
C GLU A 41 49.56 29.50 -16.96
N ASP A 42 50.22 29.06 -18.03
CA ASP A 42 51.18 27.95 -17.98
C ASP A 42 52.33 28.24 -17.00
N GLY A 43 52.61 27.29 -16.11
CA GLY A 43 53.67 27.40 -15.12
C GLY A 43 53.36 28.28 -13.91
N ILE A 44 52.11 28.75 -13.75
CA ILE A 44 51.61 29.38 -12.53
C ILE A 44 50.90 28.34 -11.67
N THR A 45 51.24 28.26 -10.38
CA THR A 45 50.52 27.40 -9.43
C THR A 45 49.38 28.18 -8.80
N TYR A 46 48.16 27.66 -8.89
CA TYR A 46 46.99 28.22 -8.24
C TYR A 46 46.72 27.44 -6.96
N VAL A 47 46.58 28.15 -5.84
CA VAL A 47 46.40 27.55 -4.51
C VAL A 47 45.12 28.13 -3.88
N ILE A 48 44.25 27.24 -3.41
CA ILE A 48 43.04 27.57 -2.65
C ILE A 48 43.42 27.67 -1.17
N TYR A 49 43.09 28.81 -0.56
CA TYR A 49 43.23 29.06 0.87
C TYR A 49 41.88 29.21 1.53
N ASP A 50 41.72 28.61 2.71
CA ASP A 50 40.56 28.84 3.57
C ASP A 50 40.63 30.19 4.30
N ALA A 51 39.61 30.51 5.09
CA ALA A 51 39.54 31.75 5.87
C ALA A 51 40.61 31.88 6.98
N LEU A 52 41.36 30.80 7.27
CA LEU A 52 42.46 30.76 8.24
C LEU A 52 43.84 30.74 7.54
N ASP A 53 43.88 31.03 6.23
CA ASP A 53 45.06 30.98 5.37
C ASP A 53 45.72 29.58 5.31
N ALA A 54 44.95 28.51 5.54
CA ALA A 54 45.43 27.14 5.33
C ALA A 54 45.24 26.73 3.87
N GLU A 55 46.28 26.10 3.28
CA GLU A 55 46.18 25.52 1.94
C GLU A 55 45.22 24.33 1.93
N VAL A 56 44.24 24.39 1.03
CA VAL A 56 43.20 23.38 0.85
C VAL A 56 43.50 22.50 -0.36
N ALA A 57 43.86 23.15 -1.47
CA ALA A 57 44.14 22.48 -2.73
C ALA A 57 45.09 23.34 -3.58
N SER A 58 45.86 22.70 -4.45
CA SER A 58 46.70 23.39 -5.43
C SER A 58 46.70 22.67 -6.77
N VAL A 59 46.85 23.45 -7.85
CA VAL A 59 46.90 22.94 -9.22
C VAL A 59 47.91 23.77 -10.04
N LEU A 60 48.64 23.10 -10.93
CA LEU A 60 49.56 23.77 -11.85
C LEU A 60 48.79 24.20 -13.11
N GLY A 61 48.86 25.49 -13.43
CA GLY A 61 48.33 26.06 -14.65
C GLY A 61 49.06 25.52 -15.88
N ASP A 62 48.27 25.24 -16.92
CA ASP A 62 48.70 24.60 -18.16
C ASP A 62 48.35 25.45 -19.40
N GLY A 63 47.87 26.68 -19.21
CA GLY A 63 47.46 27.56 -20.31
C GLY A 63 46.05 27.28 -20.84
N SER A 64 45.30 26.35 -20.23
CA SER A 64 43.98 25.95 -20.69
C SER A 64 42.91 27.01 -20.40
N SER A 65 41.82 26.95 -21.17
CA SER A 65 40.63 27.78 -20.94
C SER A 65 39.84 27.36 -19.70
N GLU A 66 40.05 26.14 -19.20
CA GLU A 66 39.42 25.60 -18.00
C GLU A 66 40.38 24.65 -17.29
N LEU A 67 40.71 24.98 -16.05
CA LEU A 67 41.61 24.22 -15.17
C LEU A 67 40.85 23.83 -13.90
N ALA A 68 40.60 22.53 -13.72
CA ALA A 68 39.92 22.01 -12.54
C ALA A 68 40.90 21.64 -11.43
N PHE A 69 40.48 21.83 -10.17
CA PHE A 69 41.17 21.26 -9.02
C PHE A 69 40.74 19.80 -8.83
N ASP A 70 41.70 18.91 -8.59
CA ASP A 70 41.42 17.48 -8.33
C ASP A 70 40.85 17.24 -6.92
N THR A 71 40.96 18.23 -6.03
CA THR A 71 40.51 18.13 -4.64
C THR A 71 39.15 18.81 -4.49
N LEU A 72 38.21 18.08 -3.90
CA LEU A 72 36.91 18.63 -3.52
C LEU A 72 37.08 19.57 -2.33
N VAL A 73 36.44 20.73 -2.42
CA VAL A 73 36.58 21.81 -1.44
C VAL A 73 35.40 21.73 -0.46
N PRO A 74 35.65 21.55 0.85
CA PRO A 74 34.56 21.45 1.83
C PRO A 74 33.81 22.78 2.02
N GLU A 75 32.79 22.78 2.87
CA GLU A 75 32.08 24.01 3.27
C GLU A 75 33.04 25.08 3.82
N GLY A 76 32.91 26.31 3.33
CA GLY A 76 33.72 27.42 3.80
C GLY A 76 33.77 28.61 2.85
N THR A 77 34.58 29.59 3.23
CA THR A 77 34.92 30.74 2.38
C THR A 77 36.38 30.63 1.97
N TYR A 78 36.64 30.79 0.68
CA TYR A 78 37.94 30.52 0.08
C TYR A 78 38.43 31.68 -0.77
N THR A 79 39.75 31.83 -0.81
CA THR A 79 40.44 32.71 -1.75
C THR A 79 41.44 31.90 -2.55
N ILE A 80 41.81 32.39 -3.73
CA ILE A 80 42.79 31.73 -4.58
C ILE A 80 43.97 32.66 -4.79
N GLN A 81 45.18 32.12 -4.69
CA GLN A 81 46.41 32.83 -5.00
C GLN A 81 47.13 32.18 -6.18
N ALA A 82 47.60 33.01 -7.08
CA ALA A 82 48.45 32.62 -8.20
C ALA A 82 49.92 32.81 -7.80
N MET A 83 50.73 31.77 -7.94
CA MET A 83 52.12 31.73 -7.50
C MET A 83 53.06 31.41 -8.65
N ARG A 84 54.13 32.20 -8.78
CA ARG A 84 55.26 31.93 -9.67
C ARG A 84 56.50 31.54 -8.87
N ASN A 85 57.25 30.56 -9.38
CA ASN A 85 58.50 30.08 -8.79
C ASN A 85 58.36 29.63 -7.31
N GLY A 86 57.28 28.91 -6.98
CA GLY A 86 57.07 28.37 -5.64
C GLY A 86 56.87 29.44 -4.56
N GLY A 87 56.00 30.43 -4.83
CA GLY A 87 55.61 31.47 -3.85
C GLY A 87 56.51 32.71 -3.82
N ASN A 88 57.52 32.82 -4.69
CA ASN A 88 58.41 34.00 -4.71
C ASN A 88 57.74 35.25 -5.33
N CYS A 89 56.67 35.06 -6.08
CA CYS A 89 55.81 36.13 -6.57
C CYS A 89 54.36 35.64 -6.54
N GLU A 90 53.56 36.27 -5.70
CA GLU A 90 52.19 35.86 -5.39
C GLU A 90 51.23 36.99 -5.72
N VAL A 91 50.10 36.65 -6.33
CA VAL A 91 49.00 37.58 -6.62
C VAL A 91 47.70 36.89 -6.22
N SER A 92 46.97 37.48 -5.28
CA SER A 92 45.63 37.03 -4.91
C SER A 92 44.64 37.38 -6.01
N LEU A 93 43.75 36.45 -6.34
CA LEU A 93 42.60 36.75 -7.19
C LEU A 93 41.68 37.72 -6.45
N ALA A 94 41.07 38.65 -7.20
CA ALA A 94 40.26 39.72 -6.62
C ALA A 94 38.95 39.22 -5.99
N THR A 95 38.46 38.06 -6.44
CA THR A 95 37.21 37.44 -5.97
C THR A 95 37.53 36.10 -5.31
N GLY A 96 37.03 35.90 -4.10
CA GLY A 96 36.92 34.58 -3.49
C GLY A 96 35.63 33.87 -3.90
N PHE A 97 35.39 32.71 -3.30
CA PHE A 97 34.15 31.95 -3.46
C PHE A 97 33.72 31.34 -2.12
N THR A 98 32.45 30.98 -2.02
CA THR A 98 31.87 30.29 -0.86
C THR A 98 31.33 28.96 -1.30
N VAL A 99 31.49 27.96 -0.44
CA VAL A 99 30.91 26.63 -0.59
C VAL A 99 30.02 26.38 0.61
N GLU A 100 28.79 25.97 0.36
CA GLU A 100 27.80 25.63 1.37
C GLU A 100 27.53 24.11 1.37
N THR A 101 27.10 23.57 2.52
CA THR A 101 26.53 22.22 2.59
C THR A 101 25.02 22.30 2.65
N VAL A 102 24.35 21.34 2.01
CA VAL A 102 22.90 21.16 2.08
C VAL A 102 22.61 19.82 2.75
N GLU A 103 21.74 19.83 3.75
CA GLU A 103 21.31 18.61 4.44
C GLU A 103 20.53 17.70 3.47
N SER A 104 20.97 16.45 3.34
CA SER A 104 20.26 15.44 2.55
C SER A 104 18.96 15.04 3.26
N PRO A 105 17.94 14.57 2.51
CA PRO A 105 16.76 14.02 3.14
C PRO A 105 17.10 12.80 4.01
N LEU A 106 16.20 12.46 4.94
CA LEU A 106 16.25 11.22 5.70
C LEU A 106 15.85 10.04 4.81
N VAL A 107 16.47 8.88 5.06
CA VAL A 107 16.13 7.64 4.36
C VAL A 107 14.65 7.30 4.59
N PRO A 108 13.82 7.11 3.55
CA PRO A 108 12.42 6.74 3.72
C PRO A 108 12.24 5.40 4.46
N GLU A 109 11.28 5.35 5.39
CA GLU A 109 10.93 4.18 6.20
C GLU A 109 9.54 3.64 5.82
N PHE A 110 9.51 2.39 5.37
CA PHE A 110 8.29 1.70 4.96
C PHE A 110 7.40 1.32 6.14
N ALA A 111 6.09 1.48 5.96
CA ALA A 111 5.11 0.81 6.81
C ALA A 111 4.93 -0.65 6.33
N PRO A 112 4.85 -1.63 7.25
CA PRO A 112 5.10 -3.03 6.90
C PRO A 112 3.85 -3.75 6.39
N GLU A 113 3.71 -3.89 5.07
CA GLU A 113 3.13 -5.05 4.39
C GLU A 113 3.92 -5.29 3.09
N LEU A 114 4.26 -6.55 2.77
CA LEU A 114 5.09 -6.91 1.60
C LEU A 114 4.33 -7.79 0.59
N THR A 115 3.11 -8.17 0.94
CA THR A 115 2.22 -8.96 0.09
C THR A 115 0.86 -8.29 0.09
N TYR A 116 0.34 -8.00 -1.09
CA TYR A 116 -0.93 -7.34 -1.28
C TYR A 116 -1.82 -8.15 -2.21
N CYS A 117 -3.12 -7.97 -2.03
CA CYS A 117 -4.12 -8.45 -2.96
C CYS A 117 -4.29 -7.44 -4.08
N LYS A 118 -4.52 -7.94 -5.29
CA LYS A 118 -4.92 -7.13 -6.44
C LYS A 118 -6.12 -6.26 -6.03
N ASN A 119 -6.11 -4.99 -6.43
CA ASN A 119 -7.07 -3.94 -6.01
C ASN A 119 -6.94 -3.39 -4.58
N SER A 120 -6.06 -3.91 -3.74
CA SER A 120 -5.79 -3.37 -2.40
C SER A 120 -4.29 -3.21 -2.13
N ALA A 121 -3.50 -3.08 -3.19
CA ALA A 121 -2.05 -2.96 -3.10
C ALA A 121 -1.67 -1.52 -2.86
N GLU A 122 -1.26 -1.20 -1.63
CA GLU A 122 -0.89 0.15 -1.23
C GLU A 122 0.46 0.13 -0.50
N VAL A 123 1.46 0.82 -1.04
CA VAL A 123 2.76 0.98 -0.37
C VAL A 123 2.79 2.33 0.30
N SER A 124 3.30 2.41 1.53
CA SER A 124 3.40 3.67 2.25
C SER A 124 4.70 3.89 3.00
N ILE A 125 5.09 5.15 3.11
CA ILE A 125 6.19 5.63 3.96
C ILE A 125 5.64 6.46 5.12
N SER A 126 6.30 6.36 6.28
CA SER A 126 5.79 6.94 7.54
C SER A 126 6.59 8.13 8.07
N ASN A 127 7.78 8.38 7.54
CA ASN A 127 8.72 9.40 8.00
C ASN A 127 8.86 10.57 7.00
N VAL A 128 7.74 11.05 6.48
CA VAL A 128 7.69 12.15 5.50
C VAL A 128 8.25 13.44 6.11
N GLN A 129 9.09 14.14 5.35
CA GLN A 129 9.70 15.41 5.73
C GLN A 129 9.10 16.56 4.90
N ALA A 130 8.88 17.70 5.54
CA ALA A 130 8.38 18.89 4.85
C ALA A 130 9.42 19.40 3.84
N GLY A 131 8.97 19.72 2.62
CA GLY A 131 9.84 20.24 1.56
C GLY A 131 10.64 19.18 0.80
N ILE A 132 10.42 17.90 1.09
CA ILE A 132 10.98 16.77 0.35
C ILE A 132 9.94 16.21 -0.61
N THR A 133 10.39 15.90 -1.83
CA THR A 133 9.62 15.22 -2.86
C THR A 133 10.00 13.74 -2.88
N TYR A 134 9.02 12.85 -2.91
CA TYR A 134 9.23 11.41 -2.90
C TYR A 134 8.75 10.78 -4.20
N TYR A 135 9.54 9.84 -4.72
CA TYR A 135 9.23 9.08 -5.94
C TYR A 135 9.32 7.58 -5.64
N LEU A 136 8.37 6.80 -6.15
CA LEU A 136 8.42 5.34 -6.08
C LEU A 136 9.05 4.79 -7.35
N LEU A 137 10.16 4.07 -7.21
CA LEU A 137 10.96 3.54 -8.31
C LEU A 137 10.78 2.02 -8.42
N ASP A 138 10.71 1.50 -9.64
CA ASP A 138 10.83 0.07 -9.94
C ASP A 138 12.28 -0.28 -10.36
N GLU A 139 12.96 -1.04 -9.51
CA GLU A 139 14.33 -1.54 -9.66
C GLU A 139 14.41 -2.79 -10.56
N GLY A 140 13.26 -3.37 -10.93
CA GLY A 140 13.16 -4.54 -11.81
C GLY A 140 13.41 -4.24 -13.30
N VAL A 141 13.42 -2.96 -13.69
CA VAL A 141 13.61 -2.50 -15.08
C VAL A 141 14.99 -1.88 -15.25
N SER A 142 15.64 -2.03 -16.42
CA SER A 142 17.05 -1.62 -16.63
C SER A 142 17.30 -0.09 -16.62
N LEU A 143 16.28 0.69 -16.29
CA LEU A 143 16.30 2.10 -15.95
C LEU A 143 15.22 2.27 -14.89
N ALA A 144 15.58 2.75 -13.69
CA ALA A 144 14.59 3.11 -12.68
C ALA A 144 13.64 4.15 -13.28
N TYR A 145 12.39 3.75 -13.51
CA TYR A 145 11.33 4.64 -13.94
C TYR A 145 10.35 4.80 -12.77
N PRO A 146 9.74 5.98 -12.60
CA PRO A 146 8.51 6.09 -11.82
C PRO A 146 7.51 5.09 -12.37
N ILE A 147 6.75 4.42 -11.49
CA ILE A 147 5.78 3.38 -11.89
C ILE A 147 4.74 3.93 -12.89
N ASP A 148 4.55 5.25 -12.95
CA ASP A 148 3.93 5.93 -14.10
C ASP A 148 4.53 7.35 -14.32
N PRO A 149 5.28 7.60 -15.41
CA PRO A 149 5.91 8.90 -15.67
C PRO A 149 4.93 10.02 -16.07
N GLU A 150 3.65 9.73 -16.37
CA GLU A 150 2.61 10.76 -16.55
C GLU A 150 1.84 11.06 -15.24
N LEU A 151 1.92 10.20 -14.21
CA LEU A 151 1.14 10.31 -12.96
C LEU A 151 1.94 10.46 -11.66
N ASP A 152 3.26 10.22 -11.64
CA ASP A 152 4.09 10.45 -10.45
C ASP A 152 5.05 11.64 -10.63
N PRO A 153 4.56 12.90 -10.51
CA PRO A 153 5.41 14.09 -10.51
C PRO A 153 6.27 14.22 -9.24
N GLY A 154 6.31 13.18 -8.41
CA GLY A 154 6.80 13.24 -7.05
C GLY A 154 5.71 13.75 -6.10
N VAL A 155 5.60 13.10 -4.95
CA VAL A 155 4.61 13.44 -3.92
C VAL A 155 5.31 14.19 -2.80
N THR A 156 4.73 15.32 -2.39
CA THR A 156 5.16 16.06 -1.20
C THR A 156 4.14 15.88 -0.09
N GLY A 157 4.59 15.77 1.15
CA GLY A 157 3.70 15.73 2.31
C GLY A 157 4.17 16.66 3.43
N ASP A 158 3.30 16.82 4.42
CA ASP A 158 3.62 17.51 5.66
C ASP A 158 4.55 16.65 6.54
N GLU A 159 5.31 17.29 7.42
CA GLU A 159 6.23 16.58 8.32
C GLU A 159 5.47 15.57 9.21
N GLY A 160 5.95 14.32 9.22
CA GLY A 160 5.35 13.22 9.97
C GLY A 160 4.04 12.68 9.39
N SER A 161 3.66 13.09 8.18
CA SER A 161 2.54 12.48 7.45
C SER A 161 2.92 11.13 6.83
N THR A 162 1.94 10.48 6.22
CA THR A 162 2.11 9.26 5.45
C THR A 162 1.86 9.58 3.99
N ILE A 163 2.74 9.12 3.12
CA ILE A 163 2.51 9.08 1.67
C ILE A 163 2.19 7.63 1.33
N THR A 164 1.13 7.44 0.54
CA THR A 164 0.68 6.13 0.05
C THR A 164 0.64 6.16 -1.47
N TRP A 165 1.22 5.15 -2.10
CA TRP A 165 1.11 4.87 -3.52
C TRP A 165 0.17 3.70 -3.73
N ASP A 166 -0.82 3.89 -4.60
CA ASP A 166 -1.74 2.85 -5.02
C ASP A 166 -1.13 2.07 -6.19
N LEU A 167 -1.00 0.75 -6.00
CA LEU A 167 -0.48 -0.20 -6.97
C LEU A 167 -1.61 -1.10 -7.51
N SER A 168 -2.88 -0.71 -7.35
CA SER A 168 -4.03 -1.51 -7.81
C SER A 168 -4.04 -1.79 -9.31
N ASP A 169 -3.48 -0.88 -10.11
CA ASP A 169 -3.40 -0.98 -11.57
C ASP A 169 -2.20 -1.81 -12.05
N GLU A 170 -1.29 -2.17 -11.13
CA GLU A 170 -0.11 -2.97 -11.47
C GLU A 170 -0.47 -4.42 -11.78
N GLY A 171 0.41 -5.05 -12.56
CA GLY A 171 0.30 -6.47 -12.86
C GLY A 171 0.43 -7.36 -11.62
N LEU A 172 0.12 -8.64 -11.79
CA LEU A 172 0.40 -9.64 -10.77
C LEU A 172 1.87 -10.02 -10.79
N GLY A 173 2.42 -10.32 -9.61
CA GLY A 173 3.78 -10.84 -9.48
C GLY A 173 4.59 -10.14 -8.39
N GLU A 174 5.90 -10.30 -8.50
CA GLU A 174 6.87 -9.72 -7.58
C GLU A 174 7.52 -8.49 -8.22
N PHE A 175 7.53 -7.38 -7.49
CA PHE A 175 8.09 -6.09 -7.86
C PHE A 175 9.21 -5.74 -6.90
N MET A 176 10.33 -5.25 -7.45
CA MET A 176 11.45 -4.76 -6.65
C MET A 176 11.38 -3.25 -6.65
N LEU A 177 11.03 -2.65 -5.52
CA LEU A 177 10.77 -1.21 -5.43
C LEU A 177 11.77 -0.50 -4.53
N SER A 178 11.98 0.80 -4.74
CA SER A 178 12.67 1.70 -3.82
C SER A 178 11.99 3.06 -3.79
N VAL A 179 12.27 3.87 -2.78
CA VAL A 179 11.76 5.24 -2.69
C VAL A 179 12.93 6.21 -2.74
N LEU A 180 12.89 7.12 -3.71
CA LEU A 180 13.82 8.24 -3.83
C LEU A 180 13.22 9.47 -3.16
N ALA A 181 13.94 10.06 -2.23
CA ALA A 181 13.61 11.35 -1.63
C ALA A 181 14.56 12.43 -2.17
N GLU A 182 14.02 13.57 -2.57
CA GLU A 182 14.75 14.70 -3.16
C GLU A 182 14.33 16.02 -2.51
N ASN A 183 15.31 16.87 -2.13
CA ASN A 183 15.04 18.24 -1.69
C ASN A 183 15.07 19.25 -2.85
N ALA A 184 14.71 20.51 -2.59
CA ALA A 184 14.64 21.54 -3.63
C ALA A 184 16.01 21.89 -4.26
N GLU A 185 17.10 21.57 -3.56
CA GLU A 185 18.49 21.78 -3.97
C GLU A 185 19.05 20.59 -4.78
N GLY A 186 18.30 19.50 -4.93
CA GLY A 186 18.67 18.31 -5.70
C GLY A 186 19.46 17.27 -4.92
N CYS A 187 19.52 17.37 -3.58
CA CYS A 187 20.09 16.30 -2.76
C CYS A 187 19.10 15.16 -2.64
N THR A 188 19.60 13.97 -2.96
CA THR A 188 18.80 12.77 -2.99
C THR A 188 19.28 11.73 -1.99
N VAL A 189 18.33 10.95 -1.47
CA VAL A 189 18.60 9.72 -0.73
C VAL A 189 17.61 8.66 -1.18
N GLU A 190 18.09 7.45 -1.34
CA GLU A 190 17.28 6.31 -1.75
C GLU A 190 17.13 5.32 -0.59
N SER A 191 15.93 4.79 -0.41
CA SER A 191 15.71 3.68 0.51
C SER A 191 16.41 2.41 0.01
N PRO A 192 16.69 1.44 0.88
CA PRO A 192 16.98 0.08 0.42
C PRO A 192 15.82 -0.43 -0.44
N ALA A 193 16.15 -1.17 -1.50
CA ALA A 193 15.15 -1.85 -2.32
C ALA A 193 14.42 -2.93 -1.50
N PHE A 194 13.11 -3.07 -1.74
CA PHE A 194 12.23 -4.03 -1.08
C PHE A 194 11.39 -4.78 -2.11
N SER A 195 10.98 -6.00 -1.76
CA SER A 195 10.11 -6.81 -2.61
C SER A 195 8.66 -6.63 -2.20
N VAL A 196 7.81 -6.38 -3.18
CA VAL A 196 6.35 -6.35 -3.06
C VAL A 196 5.77 -7.43 -3.93
N THR A 197 4.92 -8.28 -3.37
CA THR A 197 4.17 -9.27 -4.14
C THR A 197 2.70 -8.85 -4.26
N ILE A 198 2.23 -8.67 -5.49
CA ILE A 198 0.81 -8.44 -5.79
C ILE A 198 0.23 -9.78 -6.27
N GLY A 199 -0.60 -10.37 -5.41
CA GLY A 199 -1.26 -11.64 -5.68
C GLY A 199 -2.67 -11.47 -6.24
N GLU A 200 -3.21 -12.54 -6.83
CA GLU A 200 -4.61 -12.54 -7.27
C GLU A 200 -5.54 -12.33 -6.07
N ASP A 201 -6.60 -11.58 -6.33
CA ASP A 201 -7.61 -11.25 -5.34
C ASP A 201 -8.75 -12.27 -5.35
N VAL A 202 -9.48 -12.33 -4.23
CA VAL A 202 -10.70 -13.12 -4.11
C VAL A 202 -11.87 -12.23 -4.52
N ASN A 203 -12.67 -12.69 -5.48
CA ASN A 203 -13.85 -11.96 -5.94
C ASN A 203 -14.92 -11.96 -4.83
N ASP A 204 -15.33 -10.76 -4.44
CA ASP A 204 -16.35 -10.53 -3.43
C ASP A 204 -17.79 -10.77 -3.94
N ALA A 205 -17.99 -11.01 -5.24
CA ALA A 205 -19.29 -11.27 -5.85
C ALA A 205 -20.03 -12.44 -5.18
N PHE A 206 -19.30 -13.43 -4.65
CA PHE A 206 -19.93 -14.50 -3.88
C PHE A 206 -20.59 -13.99 -2.59
N LEU A 207 -20.03 -12.98 -1.93
CA LEU A 207 -20.59 -12.39 -0.70
C LEU A 207 -21.94 -11.70 -0.94
N LEU A 208 -22.11 -11.04 -2.09
CA LEU A 208 -23.37 -10.39 -2.47
C LEU A 208 -24.52 -11.39 -2.68
N SER A 209 -24.21 -12.64 -3.03
CA SER A 209 -25.20 -13.71 -3.25
C SER A 209 -25.75 -14.35 -1.98
N VAL A 210 -25.06 -14.22 -0.84
CA VAL A 210 -25.53 -14.69 0.49
C VAL A 210 -26.53 -13.70 1.12
N GLY A 211 -27.13 -12.83 0.30
CA GLY A 211 -27.87 -11.62 0.66
C GLY A 211 -29.17 -11.75 1.47
N ASP A 212 -29.45 -12.89 2.11
CA ASP A 212 -30.53 -13.04 3.09
C ASP A 212 -29.94 -13.51 4.43
N TYR A 213 -29.61 -12.52 5.27
CA TYR A 213 -28.74 -12.60 6.46
C TYR A 213 -29.29 -13.43 7.63
N GLU A 214 -30.50 -13.95 7.51
CA GLU A 214 -31.17 -14.69 8.57
C GLU A 214 -31.92 -15.88 7.97
N PRO A 215 -31.22 -16.92 7.50
CA PRO A 215 -31.91 -18.03 6.87
C PRO A 215 -32.76 -18.78 7.89
N GLU A 216 -34.04 -18.88 7.61
CA GLU A 216 -35.01 -19.53 8.50
C GLU A 216 -35.11 -21.03 8.21
N TYR A 217 -35.30 -21.85 9.25
CA TYR A 217 -35.59 -23.28 9.10
C TYR A 217 -36.57 -23.78 10.15
N CYS A 218 -37.35 -24.80 9.83
CA CYS A 218 -38.26 -25.42 10.80
C CYS A 218 -37.50 -26.39 11.71
N SER A 219 -38.01 -26.64 12.92
CA SER A 219 -37.40 -27.64 13.84
C SER A 219 -37.31 -29.06 13.25
N SER A 220 -38.14 -29.39 12.25
CA SER A 220 -38.08 -30.65 11.50
C SER A 220 -36.86 -30.79 10.59
N ASP A 221 -36.25 -29.67 10.19
CA ASP A 221 -35.27 -29.62 9.10
C ASP A 221 -33.82 -29.74 9.60
N GLY A 222 -33.64 -29.66 10.92
CA GLY A 222 -32.35 -29.84 11.59
C GLY A 222 -31.28 -28.79 11.25
N GLY A 223 -31.62 -27.74 10.50
CA GLY A 223 -30.75 -26.63 10.13
C GLY A 223 -30.99 -26.15 8.70
N VAL A 224 -30.23 -25.14 8.28
CA VAL A 224 -30.18 -24.57 6.93
C VAL A 224 -29.00 -25.15 6.15
N SER A 225 -29.21 -25.48 4.87
CA SER A 225 -28.10 -25.76 3.94
C SER A 225 -27.58 -24.45 3.34
N LEU A 226 -26.26 -24.26 3.35
CA LEU A 226 -25.60 -23.10 2.78
C LEU A 226 -24.81 -23.52 1.54
N SER A 227 -25.06 -22.82 0.43
CA SER A 227 -24.41 -23.10 -0.85
C SER A 227 -23.72 -21.87 -1.43
N ILE A 228 -22.66 -22.11 -2.19
CA ILE A 228 -21.81 -21.14 -2.87
C ILE A 228 -21.97 -21.34 -4.36
N ALA A 229 -22.54 -20.37 -5.10
CA ALA A 229 -22.88 -20.53 -6.52
C ALA A 229 -21.70 -20.33 -7.47
N ASP A 230 -20.82 -19.37 -7.16
CA ASP A 230 -19.73 -18.93 -8.03
C ASP A 230 -18.38 -19.16 -7.33
N LEU A 231 -17.98 -20.42 -7.13
CA LEU A 231 -16.67 -20.72 -6.58
C LEU A 231 -15.58 -20.29 -7.57
N GLN A 232 -14.54 -19.66 -7.03
CA GLN A 232 -13.36 -19.33 -7.79
C GLN A 232 -12.35 -20.47 -7.71
N SER A 233 -11.77 -20.84 -8.85
CA SER A 233 -10.61 -21.75 -8.87
C SER A 233 -9.49 -21.14 -8.02
N GLU A 234 -8.70 -22.00 -7.38
CA GLU A 234 -7.61 -21.66 -6.49
C GLU A 234 -8.05 -20.89 -5.23
N VAL A 235 -9.35 -20.81 -4.92
CA VAL A 235 -9.88 -20.20 -3.69
C VAL A 235 -10.52 -21.25 -2.79
N ASP A 236 -10.08 -21.26 -1.54
CA ASP A 236 -10.56 -22.13 -0.48
C ASP A 236 -11.56 -21.39 0.42
N TYR A 237 -12.74 -21.97 0.61
CA TYR A 237 -13.84 -21.37 1.40
C TYR A 237 -13.99 -22.09 2.73
N TYR A 238 -13.63 -21.42 3.82
CA TYR A 238 -13.77 -21.94 5.17
C TYR A 238 -14.99 -21.35 5.87
N LEU A 239 -15.92 -22.20 6.27
CA LEU A 239 -17.05 -21.82 7.10
C LEU A 239 -16.65 -21.90 8.58
N TYR A 240 -16.74 -20.79 9.28
CA TYR A 240 -16.52 -20.69 10.71
C TYR A 240 -17.84 -20.61 11.46
N ARG A 241 -17.87 -21.19 12.67
CA ARG A 241 -18.95 -21.06 13.65
C ARG A 241 -18.36 -20.56 14.96
N ASP A 242 -18.78 -19.39 15.44
CA ASP A 242 -18.22 -18.71 16.61
C ASP A 242 -16.67 -18.65 16.57
N ASN A 243 -16.11 -18.22 15.43
CA ASN A 243 -14.66 -18.17 15.18
C ASN A 243 -13.92 -19.51 15.27
N ARG A 244 -14.60 -20.64 15.10
CA ARG A 244 -13.96 -21.97 14.95
C ARG A 244 -14.26 -22.57 13.58
N PRO A 245 -13.27 -23.20 12.93
CA PRO A 245 -13.52 -23.94 11.69
C PRO A 245 -14.67 -24.93 11.89
N PHE A 246 -15.65 -24.85 11.03
CA PHE A 246 -16.88 -25.64 11.09
C PHE A 246 -16.98 -26.53 9.85
N ASP A 247 -16.79 -25.95 8.67
CA ASP A 247 -16.87 -26.67 7.40
C ASP A 247 -15.95 -26.03 6.35
N TYR A 248 -15.80 -26.67 5.19
CA TYR A 248 -14.88 -26.24 4.14
C TYR A 248 -15.36 -26.67 2.75
N LEU A 249 -15.09 -25.83 1.75
CA LEU A 249 -15.23 -26.13 0.33
C LEU A 249 -13.96 -25.68 -0.41
N SER A 250 -13.51 -26.49 -1.37
CA SER A 250 -12.40 -26.11 -2.27
C SER A 250 -12.96 -25.62 -3.59
N GLY A 251 -12.52 -24.45 -4.05
CA GLY A 251 -12.91 -23.89 -5.34
C GLY A 251 -12.33 -24.63 -6.55
N ASP A 252 -11.36 -25.53 -6.34
CA ASP A 252 -10.83 -26.42 -7.38
C ASP A 252 -11.66 -27.71 -7.55
N GLU A 253 -12.63 -27.95 -6.66
CA GLU A 253 -13.44 -29.15 -6.66
C GLU A 253 -14.80 -28.90 -7.32
N TYR A 254 -14.92 -29.22 -8.61
CA TYR A 254 -16.12 -29.14 -9.46
C TYR A 254 -16.55 -27.71 -9.85
N GLY A 255 -16.74 -27.51 -11.17
CA GLY A 255 -16.96 -26.20 -11.83
C GLY A 255 -18.30 -25.53 -11.55
N ASP A 256 -18.76 -24.66 -12.47
CA ASP A 256 -19.87 -23.66 -12.45
C ASP A 256 -21.24 -23.97 -11.77
N GLU A 257 -21.39 -25.05 -10.99
CA GLU A 257 -22.56 -25.38 -10.18
C GLU A 257 -22.36 -25.01 -8.71
N ALA A 258 -23.45 -24.61 -8.05
CA ALA A 258 -23.39 -24.22 -6.65
C ALA A 258 -23.01 -25.39 -5.73
N MET A 259 -21.93 -25.24 -4.96
CA MET A 259 -21.51 -26.23 -3.97
C MET A 259 -22.14 -25.96 -2.61
N THR A 260 -22.49 -27.01 -1.88
CA THR A 260 -23.16 -26.89 -0.57
C THR A 260 -22.23 -27.39 0.53
N PHE A 261 -22.06 -26.61 1.59
CA PHE A 261 -21.39 -27.08 2.81
C PHE A 261 -22.09 -28.34 3.33
N GLU A 262 -21.32 -29.36 3.69
CA GLU A 262 -21.88 -30.64 4.16
C GLU A 262 -22.69 -30.47 5.45
N ARG A 263 -22.28 -29.53 6.29
CA ARG A 263 -22.84 -29.27 7.60
C ARG A 263 -23.90 -28.19 7.54
N ARG A 264 -25.09 -28.54 8.03
CA ARG A 264 -26.20 -27.59 8.17
C ARG A 264 -25.91 -26.57 9.28
N LEU A 265 -26.30 -25.33 9.02
CA LEU A 265 -26.22 -24.23 9.98
C LEU A 265 -27.44 -24.26 10.91
N VAL A 266 -27.26 -23.98 12.20
CA VAL A 266 -28.33 -24.02 13.21
C VAL A 266 -28.38 -22.72 13.99
N ALA A 267 -29.56 -22.37 14.50
CA ALA A 267 -29.77 -21.16 15.26
C ALA A 267 -28.95 -21.13 16.57
N GLY A 268 -28.63 -19.91 17.04
CA GLY A 268 -27.88 -19.67 18.26
C GLY A 268 -26.35 -19.61 18.08
N TYR A 269 -25.87 -19.57 16.84
CA TYR A 269 -24.47 -19.42 16.48
C TYR A 269 -24.28 -18.36 15.40
N ASP A 270 -23.11 -17.72 15.41
CA ASP A 270 -22.70 -16.80 14.37
C ASP A 270 -21.79 -17.54 13.38
N TYR A 271 -22.12 -17.44 12.08
CA TYR A 271 -21.36 -18.07 11.01
C TYR A 271 -20.71 -17.02 10.11
N VAL A 272 -19.48 -17.26 9.67
CA VAL A 272 -18.77 -16.42 8.68
C VAL A 272 -18.01 -17.31 7.71
N ILE A 273 -17.95 -16.91 6.45
CA ILE A 273 -17.14 -17.56 5.44
C ILE A 273 -15.85 -16.76 5.29
N ARG A 274 -14.71 -17.45 5.29
CA ARG A 274 -13.42 -16.88 4.87
C ARG A 274 -13.01 -17.55 3.58
N ALA A 275 -12.97 -16.77 2.52
CA ALA A 275 -12.46 -17.20 1.23
C ALA A 275 -10.99 -16.80 1.14
N ILE A 276 -10.11 -17.76 0.85
CA ILE A 276 -8.65 -17.59 0.86
C ILE A 276 -8.11 -18.04 -0.49
N HIS A 277 -7.43 -17.16 -1.20
CA HIS A 277 -6.73 -17.55 -2.42
C HIS A 277 -5.48 -18.37 -2.06
N SER A 278 -5.37 -19.57 -2.62
CA SER A 278 -4.41 -20.60 -2.21
C SER A 278 -2.95 -20.27 -2.52
N THR A 279 -2.68 -19.33 -3.43
CA THR A 279 -1.32 -18.93 -3.83
C THR A 279 -0.91 -17.55 -3.35
N SER A 280 -1.85 -16.62 -3.17
CA SER A 280 -1.57 -15.25 -2.74
C SER A 280 -1.87 -15.01 -1.25
N ASP A 281 -2.52 -15.96 -0.58
CA ASP A 281 -3.04 -15.84 0.79
C ASP A 281 -4.04 -14.67 0.97
N CYS A 282 -4.57 -14.13 -0.14
CA CYS A 282 -5.58 -13.08 -0.12
C CYS A 282 -6.87 -13.57 0.50
N VAL A 283 -7.41 -12.79 1.45
CA VAL A 283 -8.58 -13.20 2.25
C VAL A 283 -9.72 -12.21 2.09
N VAL A 284 -10.89 -12.74 1.74
CA VAL A 284 -12.17 -12.03 1.82
C VAL A 284 -13.04 -12.72 2.87
N VAL A 285 -13.66 -11.92 3.74
CA VAL A 285 -14.51 -12.41 4.83
C VAL A 285 -15.94 -11.98 4.59
N SER A 286 -16.87 -12.91 4.64
CA SER A 286 -18.29 -12.62 4.54
C SER A 286 -18.80 -11.86 5.76
N ASP A 287 -19.97 -11.25 5.60
CA ASP A 287 -20.74 -10.86 6.76
C ASP A 287 -21.21 -12.08 7.59
N THR A 288 -21.74 -11.77 8.78
CA THR A 288 -22.24 -12.79 9.71
C THR A 288 -23.61 -13.33 9.28
N ILE A 289 -23.70 -14.65 9.14
CA ILE A 289 -24.92 -15.39 8.84
C ILE A 289 -25.51 -15.90 10.17
N ARG A 290 -26.80 -15.62 10.41
CA ARG A 290 -27.50 -16.00 11.65
C ARG A 290 -28.77 -16.80 11.35
N PRO A 291 -28.72 -18.13 11.32
CA PRO A 291 -29.90 -18.93 11.06
C PRO A 291 -30.95 -18.71 12.15
N VAL A 292 -32.21 -18.60 11.74
CA VAL A 292 -33.36 -18.45 12.64
C VAL A 292 -34.13 -19.75 12.68
N LEU A 293 -34.36 -20.27 13.88
CA LEU A 293 -35.19 -21.46 14.08
C LEU A 293 -36.64 -21.01 14.19
N ASN A 294 -37.44 -21.35 13.19
CA ASN A 294 -38.88 -21.28 13.27
C ASN A 294 -39.37 -22.56 13.95
N PRO A 295 -40.02 -22.49 15.12
CA PRO A 295 -40.60 -23.68 15.71
C PRO A 295 -41.60 -24.27 14.73
N ALA A 296 -41.49 -25.57 14.42
CA ALA A 296 -42.55 -26.24 13.68
C ALA A 296 -43.87 -26.00 14.45
N PRO A 297 -45.01 -25.83 13.75
CA PRO A 297 -46.32 -25.73 14.39
C PRO A 297 -46.64 -27.06 15.09
N HIS A 298 -46.09 -27.22 16.29
CA HIS A 298 -46.15 -28.34 17.21
C HIS A 298 -45.91 -29.75 16.62
N ASP A 299 -44.84 -30.40 17.11
CA ASP A 299 -44.90 -31.85 17.34
C ASP A 299 -46.22 -32.14 18.07
N ALA A 300 -47.09 -32.90 17.40
CA ALA A 300 -48.50 -33.08 17.70
C ALA A 300 -48.75 -33.87 18.99
N ASN A 301 -48.40 -33.30 20.15
CA ASN A 301 -49.12 -33.60 21.38
C ASN A 301 -50.42 -32.78 21.35
N ALA A 302 -51.42 -33.38 20.70
CA ALA A 302 -52.84 -33.01 20.69
C ALA A 302 -53.13 -31.50 20.55
N MET A 303 -53.32 -31.03 19.31
CA MET A 303 -54.25 -29.93 19.11
C MET A 303 -55.62 -30.41 19.63
N ASP A 304 -56.05 -29.88 20.78
CA ASP A 304 -57.38 -30.16 21.30
C ASP A 304 -58.38 -29.35 20.48
N PHE A 305 -59.25 -30.07 19.78
CA PHE A 305 -60.34 -29.48 19.03
C PHE A 305 -61.59 -29.52 19.91
N VAL A 306 -62.20 -28.35 20.13
CA VAL A 306 -63.49 -28.28 20.79
C VAL A 306 -64.57 -28.21 19.73
N ASN A 307 -65.48 -29.18 19.77
CA ASN A 307 -66.72 -29.13 19.02
C ASN A 307 -67.75 -28.36 19.86
N ASN A 308 -68.02 -27.14 19.46
CA ASN A 308 -68.97 -26.28 20.16
C ASN A 308 -70.40 -26.73 19.86
N GLU A 309 -71.32 -26.55 20.82
CA GLU A 309 -72.72 -26.96 20.67
C GLU A 309 -73.46 -26.26 19.51
N ASP A 310 -72.90 -25.16 18.99
CA ASP A 310 -73.40 -24.42 17.81
C ASP A 310 -72.92 -24.99 16.47
N GLY A 311 -72.13 -26.07 16.47
CA GLY A 311 -71.59 -26.72 15.30
C GLY A 311 -70.28 -26.13 14.77
N THR A 312 -69.65 -25.20 15.51
CA THR A 312 -68.33 -24.65 15.16
C THR A 312 -67.20 -25.51 15.73
N LEU A 313 -66.04 -25.47 15.07
CA LEU A 313 -64.82 -26.10 15.52
C LEU A 313 -63.85 -25.02 15.99
N SER A 314 -63.33 -25.11 17.21
CA SER A 314 -62.29 -24.22 17.72
C SER A 314 -61.03 -25.01 18.06
N ILE A 315 -59.87 -24.38 17.84
CA ILE A 315 -58.56 -24.92 18.22
C ILE A 315 -58.20 -24.33 19.58
N GLU A 316 -57.96 -25.18 20.57
CA GLU A 316 -57.41 -24.72 21.85
C GLU A 316 -55.89 -24.51 21.72
N ASN A 317 -55.44 -23.30 22.07
CA ASN A 317 -54.05 -22.85 22.00
C ASN A 317 -53.47 -22.75 20.57
N PRO A 318 -54.01 -21.86 19.71
CA PRO A 318 -53.44 -21.64 18.39
C PRO A 318 -52.01 -21.07 18.48
N VAL A 319 -51.15 -21.53 17.58
CA VAL A 319 -49.81 -21.01 17.34
C VAL A 319 -49.95 -19.69 16.59
N ALA A 320 -49.37 -18.63 17.15
CA ALA A 320 -49.31 -17.34 16.47
C ALA A 320 -48.61 -17.49 15.10
N ASP A 321 -49.11 -16.80 14.10
CA ASP A 321 -48.59 -16.79 12.72
C ASP A 321 -48.60 -18.15 12.00
N ALA A 322 -49.34 -19.13 12.51
CA ALA A 322 -49.60 -20.40 11.82
C ALA A 322 -50.90 -20.34 11.00
N THR A 323 -50.87 -20.89 9.79
CA THR A 323 -52.07 -21.11 8.98
C THR A 323 -52.63 -22.50 9.25
N TYR A 324 -53.93 -22.58 9.52
CA TYR A 324 -54.64 -23.84 9.77
C TYR A 324 -55.59 -24.17 8.62
N THR A 325 -55.54 -25.41 8.15
CA THR A 325 -56.44 -25.89 7.07
C THR A 325 -57.26 -27.07 7.58
N LEU A 326 -58.58 -26.95 7.52
CA LEU A 326 -59.49 -28.03 7.91
C LEU A 326 -59.76 -28.95 6.70
N TYR A 327 -59.66 -30.26 6.91
CA TYR A 327 -59.95 -31.26 5.88
C TYR A 327 -61.13 -32.14 6.28
N HIS A 328 -62.04 -32.40 5.35
CA HIS A 328 -63.05 -33.44 5.43
C HIS A 328 -62.47 -34.73 4.84
N ASN A 329 -62.38 -35.78 5.67
CA ASN A 329 -61.99 -37.11 5.22
C ASN A 329 -63.25 -37.94 4.94
N ALA A 330 -63.53 -38.16 3.66
CA ALA A 330 -64.51 -39.16 3.23
C ALA A 330 -63.81 -40.20 2.36
N ASN A 331 -63.96 -41.48 2.70
CA ASN A 331 -63.42 -42.59 1.93
C ASN A 331 -61.89 -42.53 1.68
N ASN A 332 -61.12 -42.08 2.67
CA ASN A 332 -59.66 -41.91 2.56
C ASN A 332 -59.20 -40.81 1.58
N GLU A 333 -60.10 -39.94 1.15
CA GLU A 333 -59.79 -38.77 0.34
C GLU A 333 -59.95 -37.51 1.19
N LEU A 334 -58.89 -36.72 1.29
CA LEU A 334 -58.89 -35.47 2.04
C LEU A 334 -59.36 -34.33 1.13
N THR A 335 -60.48 -33.71 1.49
CA THR A 335 -61.03 -32.54 0.79
C THR A 335 -60.95 -31.32 1.70
N VAL A 336 -60.41 -30.20 1.23
CA VAL A 336 -60.31 -28.96 2.01
C VAL A 336 -61.73 -28.44 2.26
N ILE A 337 -62.09 -28.28 3.53
CA ILE A 337 -63.23 -27.45 3.95
C ILE A 337 -62.68 -26.03 4.02
N GLU A 338 -63.40 -25.04 3.48
CA GLU A 338 -62.94 -23.65 3.24
C GLU A 338 -61.76 -23.19 4.13
N PRO A 339 -60.62 -22.76 3.54
CA PRO A 339 -59.45 -22.36 4.30
C PRO A 339 -59.77 -21.11 5.13
N ALA A 340 -59.69 -21.19 6.45
CA ALA A 340 -59.70 -20.02 7.31
C ALA A 340 -58.27 -19.72 7.75
N ILE A 341 -57.73 -18.58 7.30
CA ILE A 341 -56.43 -18.09 7.74
C ILE A 341 -56.63 -17.40 9.10
N LEU A 342 -56.08 -17.98 10.16
CA LEU A 342 -56.06 -17.36 11.48
C LEU A 342 -54.90 -16.36 11.53
N HIS A 343 -55.21 -15.07 11.48
CA HIS A 343 -54.28 -14.03 11.93
C HIS A 343 -54.74 -13.58 13.31
N ASP A 344 -53.85 -13.79 14.28
CA ASP A 344 -53.89 -13.18 15.62
C ASP A 344 -54.94 -13.77 16.59
N GLY A 345 -54.48 -14.73 17.40
CA GLY A 345 -54.92 -14.99 18.79
C GLY A 345 -56.42 -15.18 19.11
N THR A 346 -57.30 -15.27 18.11
CA THR A 346 -58.75 -15.32 18.32
C THR A 346 -59.33 -16.66 17.81
N ASN A 347 -59.86 -17.43 18.76
CA ASN A 347 -60.12 -18.88 18.70
C ASN A 347 -61.31 -19.34 17.85
N LEU A 348 -61.64 -18.73 16.70
CA LEU A 348 -62.89 -19.10 16.00
C LEU A 348 -62.71 -19.36 14.50
N LEU A 349 -62.55 -20.64 14.17
CA LEU A 349 -62.79 -21.18 12.83
C LEU A 349 -64.31 -21.24 12.59
N HIS A 350 -64.81 -20.44 11.66
CA HIS A 350 -66.20 -20.55 11.17
C HIS A 350 -66.21 -21.41 9.90
N GLY A 351 -66.27 -22.73 10.06
CA GLY A 351 -66.63 -23.65 8.98
C GLY A 351 -68.01 -24.23 9.26
N ARG A 352 -68.87 -24.32 8.25
CA ARG A 352 -70.22 -24.87 8.37
C ARG A 352 -70.39 -26.15 7.58
#